data_AF-K1XKY8-F1
#
_entry.id   AF-K1XKY8-F1
#
_cell.length_a   1.000
_cell.length_b   1.000
_cell.length_c   1.000
_cell.angle_alpha   90.00
_cell.angle_beta   90.00
_cell.angle_gamma   90.00
#
_symmetry.space_group_name_H-M   'P 1'
#
loop_
_entity.id
_entity.type
_entity.pdbx_description
1 polymer ?
#
loop_
_entity_poly.entity_id
_entity_poly.type
_entity_poly.pdbx_seq_one_letter_code
_entity_poly.pdbx_strand_id
1 'polypeptide(L)'
;MSLTYNHIDDTVTNSDSLLIYYASETEPNINIFKHSSKSLESTNPTNKLFVEGLAGVKPFIDFAVIKNTVNTWALSLNTDLSKVIIARAELIFPYEFPSDFTLIGQYPAQMYLAKRETGTLYKGLYYELLSELPKVDDKGLNNRSKFYFNMNITSYFQNVLKGKFTKKSDLETYVVPVASSTNSYTGELAYFFDNAAYYKGVFNGTAATRKPKLRITYVILP
;
A
#
# COMPACT_ATOMS: atom_id res chain seq x y z
N MET A 1 -11.61 21.89 -3.30
CA MET A 1 -11.17 21.07 -2.16
C MET A 1 -9.91 21.73 -1.61
N SER A 2 -9.90 22.17 -0.35
CA SER A 2 -8.71 22.82 0.26
C SER A 2 -7.81 21.73 0.82
N LEU A 3 -6.56 21.66 0.37
CA LEU A 3 -5.56 20.74 0.93
C LEU A 3 -5.34 21.10 2.39
N THR A 4 -5.58 20.14 3.29
CA THR A 4 -5.39 20.36 4.73
C THR A 4 -4.01 19.82 5.13
N TYR A 5 -3.12 20.73 5.57
CA TYR A 5 -1.78 20.37 6.03
C TYR A 5 -1.85 20.00 7.51
N ASN A 6 -1.81 18.70 7.82
CA ASN A 6 -1.92 18.18 9.19
C ASN A 6 -0.56 18.03 9.89
N HIS A 7 0.48 18.72 9.42
CA HIS A 7 1.83 18.63 9.96
C HIS A 7 2.19 19.92 10.69
N ILE A 8 2.57 19.79 11.97
CA ILE A 8 3.14 20.85 12.79
C ILE A 8 4.50 20.29 13.19
N ASP A 9 5.56 20.82 12.62
CA ASP A 9 6.93 20.41 12.95
C ASP A 9 7.76 21.68 13.05
N ASP A 10 8.19 22.00 14.26
CA ASP A 10 8.72 23.30 14.65
C ASP A 10 10.16 23.54 14.14
N THR A 11 10.71 22.62 13.35
CA THR A 11 12.14 22.58 12.98
C THR A 11 12.45 22.34 11.50
N VAL A 12 11.45 22.32 10.61
CA VAL A 12 11.70 22.09 9.18
C VAL A 12 12.11 23.39 8.47
N THR A 13 13.40 23.57 8.20
CA THR A 13 13.96 24.72 7.45
C THR A 13 13.80 24.62 5.93
N ASN A 14 13.33 23.49 5.40
CA ASN A 14 13.05 23.31 3.97
C ASN A 14 11.61 22.87 3.79
N SER A 15 10.73 23.82 3.44
CA SER A 15 9.33 23.55 3.13
C SER A 15 9.25 22.54 1.99
N ASP A 16 8.78 21.32 2.28
CA ASP A 16 8.40 20.33 1.27
C ASP A 16 7.34 20.98 0.36
N SER A 17 7.81 21.50 -0.78
CA SER A 17 7.01 22.40 -1.61
C SER A 17 6.08 21.55 -2.49
N LEU A 18 4.80 21.51 -2.12
CA LEU A 18 3.72 20.91 -2.91
C LEU A 18 3.40 21.83 -4.11
N LEU A 19 4.33 21.97 -5.05
CA LEU A 19 4.27 23.08 -6.00
C LEU A 19 3.28 22.88 -7.16
N ILE A 20 2.94 21.64 -7.54
CA ILE A 20 1.85 21.37 -8.49
C ILE A 20 1.22 20.01 -8.17
N TYR A 21 -0.04 20.01 -7.74
CA TYR A 21 -0.84 18.80 -7.56
C TYR A 21 -2.16 18.94 -8.32
N TYR A 22 -2.34 18.15 -9.38
CA TYR A 22 -3.62 18.04 -10.10
C TYR A 22 -4.37 16.81 -9.60
N ALA A 23 -5.35 17.04 -8.73
CA ALA A 23 -6.35 16.04 -8.38
C ALA A 23 -7.41 16.02 -9.50
N SER A 24 -7.39 14.99 -10.36
CA SER A 24 -8.55 14.66 -11.19
C SER A 24 -9.39 13.60 -10.49
N GLU A 25 -10.71 13.69 -10.59
CA GLU A 25 -11.64 12.62 -10.15
C GLU A 25 -11.48 11.34 -11.00
N THR A 26 -10.87 11.46 -12.18
CA THR A 26 -10.65 10.33 -13.10
C THR A 26 -9.23 9.78 -13.08
N GLU A 27 -8.21 10.59 -12.78
CA GLU A 27 -6.79 10.18 -12.82
C GLU A 27 -5.95 10.97 -11.78
N PRO A 28 -5.70 10.43 -10.57
CA PRO A 28 -4.90 11.11 -9.55
C PRO A 28 -3.41 11.09 -9.90
N ASN A 29 -2.86 12.21 -10.40
CA ASN A 29 -1.45 12.29 -10.76
C ASN A 29 -0.53 12.21 -9.52
N ILE A 30 0.66 11.63 -9.69
CA ILE A 30 1.73 11.66 -8.67
C ILE A 30 2.45 13.00 -8.77
N ASN A 31 2.79 13.56 -7.61
CA ASN A 31 3.75 14.65 -7.56
C ASN A 31 5.15 14.10 -7.97
N ILE A 32 5.70 14.59 -9.09
CA ILE A 32 6.99 14.16 -9.66
C ILE A 32 8.21 14.75 -8.94
N PHE A 33 8.00 15.60 -7.93
CA PHE A 33 9.09 16.20 -7.16
C PHE A 33 9.60 15.25 -6.07
N LYS A 34 10.92 15.27 -5.86
CA LYS A 34 11.59 14.49 -4.81
C LYS A 34 11.31 15.16 -3.46
N HIS A 35 10.68 14.43 -2.55
CA HIS A 35 10.55 14.84 -1.16
C HIS A 35 11.86 14.63 -0.39
N SER A 36 12.05 15.39 0.69
CA SER A 36 13.19 15.25 1.61
C SER A 36 13.36 13.83 2.15
N SER A 37 12.26 13.08 2.28
CA SER A 37 12.21 11.68 2.71
C SER A 37 12.78 10.66 1.70
N LYS A 38 13.13 11.06 0.46
CA LYS A 38 13.75 10.18 -0.54
C LYS A 38 15.02 9.49 -0.03
N SER A 39 15.77 10.18 0.82
CA SER A 39 17.00 9.66 1.45
C SER A 39 16.74 8.51 2.44
N LEU A 40 15.49 8.28 2.86
CA LEU A 40 15.10 7.22 3.78
C LEU A 40 14.78 5.89 3.07
N GLU A 41 14.76 5.87 1.73
CA GLU A 41 14.56 4.64 0.97
C GLU A 41 15.75 3.69 1.15
N SER A 42 15.47 2.43 1.46
CA SER A 42 16.48 1.38 1.57
C SER A 42 15.93 0.06 1.09
N THR A 43 16.79 -0.75 0.47
CA THR A 43 16.52 -2.15 0.14
C THR A 43 16.93 -3.09 1.27
N ASN A 44 17.65 -2.60 2.28
CA ASN A 44 18.10 -3.40 3.40
C ASN A 44 16.97 -3.57 4.43
N PRO A 45 16.87 -4.73 5.09
CA PRO A 45 15.97 -4.90 6.22
C PRO A 45 16.25 -3.87 7.32
N THR A 46 15.24 -3.07 7.66
CA THR A 46 15.29 -2.08 8.74
C THR A 46 14.27 -2.42 9.83
N ASN A 47 14.41 -1.79 11.00
CA ASN A 47 13.42 -1.89 12.07
C ASN A 47 12.17 -1.04 11.81
N LYS A 48 12.24 -0.08 10.87
CA LYS A 48 11.18 0.90 10.60
C LYS A 48 10.94 1.01 9.10
N LEU A 49 9.67 0.98 8.71
CA LEU A 49 9.19 1.30 7.37
C LEU A 49 8.42 2.61 7.43
N PHE A 50 8.94 3.62 6.76
CA PHE A 50 8.28 4.92 6.67
C PHE A 50 7.19 4.87 5.61
N VAL A 51 6.05 5.48 5.91
CA VAL A 51 4.95 5.66 4.96
C VAL A 51 4.47 7.10 4.99
N GLU A 52 4.37 7.68 3.80
CA GLU A 52 3.91 9.04 3.62
C GLU A 52 2.89 9.12 2.47
N GLY A 53 1.92 10.01 2.64
CA GLY A 53 0.97 10.36 1.59
C GLY A 53 1.63 11.09 0.42
N LEU A 54 0.81 11.50 -0.56
CA LEU A 54 1.26 12.35 -1.68
C LEU A 54 2.50 11.76 -2.39
N ALA A 55 3.59 12.51 -2.57
CA ALA A 55 4.84 12.01 -3.17
C ALA A 55 5.92 11.63 -2.15
N GLY A 56 5.56 11.44 -0.88
CA GLY A 56 6.48 10.93 0.12
C GLY A 56 6.83 9.44 -0.06
N VAL A 57 7.68 8.93 0.83
CA VAL A 57 8.15 7.53 0.82
C VAL A 57 6.99 6.54 0.99
N LYS A 58 7.02 5.45 0.22
CA LYS A 58 5.99 4.40 0.25
C LYS A 58 6.64 3.02 0.34
N PRO A 59 6.17 2.14 1.24
CA PRO A 59 6.61 0.75 1.24
C PRO A 59 6.34 0.10 -0.12
N PHE A 60 7.35 -0.56 -0.67
CA PHE A 60 7.32 -1.24 -1.95
C PHE A 60 7.32 -2.76 -1.75
N ILE A 61 6.52 -3.47 -2.55
CA ILE A 61 6.42 -4.92 -2.53
C ILE A 61 6.51 -5.43 -3.97
N ASP A 62 7.55 -6.22 -4.25
CA ASP A 62 7.72 -6.95 -5.51
C ASP A 62 7.11 -8.35 -5.39
N PHE A 63 5.96 -8.54 -6.03
CA PHE A 63 5.25 -9.81 -6.03
C PHE A 63 5.90 -10.88 -6.92
N ALA A 64 6.85 -10.53 -7.79
CA ALA A 64 7.66 -11.53 -8.49
C ALA A 64 8.56 -12.28 -7.49
N VAL A 65 9.17 -11.55 -6.56
CA VAL A 65 9.99 -12.15 -5.48
C VAL A 65 9.12 -13.01 -4.55
N ILE A 66 7.92 -12.53 -4.20
CA ILE A 66 6.99 -13.31 -3.37
C ILE A 66 6.56 -14.58 -4.09
N LYS A 67 6.20 -14.51 -5.38
CA LYS A 67 5.85 -15.68 -6.19
C LYS A 67 6.96 -16.72 -6.19
N ASN A 68 8.21 -16.30 -6.41
CA ASN A 68 9.36 -17.19 -6.38
C ASN A 68 9.58 -17.83 -5.00
N THR A 69 9.34 -17.05 -3.94
CA THR A 69 9.40 -17.54 -2.55
C THR A 69 8.36 -18.63 -2.31
N VAL A 70 7.11 -18.42 -2.72
CA VAL A 70 6.04 -19.41 -2.58
C VAL A 70 6.29 -20.63 -3.47
N ASN A 71 6.81 -20.44 -4.69
CA ASN A 71 7.19 -21.56 -5.56
C ASN A 71 8.27 -22.43 -4.92
N THR A 72 9.31 -21.81 -4.34
CA THR A 72 10.37 -22.53 -3.63
C THR A 72 9.82 -23.31 -2.43
N TRP A 73 8.90 -22.71 -1.68
CA TRP A 73 8.20 -23.40 -0.60
C TRP A 73 7.35 -24.58 -1.11
N ALA A 74 6.57 -24.42 -2.18
CA ALA A 74 5.77 -25.52 -2.74
C ALA A 74 6.65 -26.69 -3.21
N LEU A 75 7.76 -26.39 -3.90
CA LEU A 75 8.75 -27.38 -4.32
C LEU A 75 9.38 -28.11 -3.12
N SER A 76 9.61 -27.44 -2.00
CA SER A 76 10.10 -28.07 -0.77
C SER A 76 9.11 -29.09 -0.16
N LEU A 77 7.84 -28.99 -0.54
CA LEU A 77 6.77 -29.94 -0.20
C LEU A 77 6.52 -30.98 -1.31
N ASN A 78 7.43 -31.10 -2.28
CA ASN A 78 7.26 -31.95 -3.48
C ASN A 78 5.94 -31.68 -4.22
N THR A 79 5.52 -30.41 -4.25
CA THR A 79 4.25 -29.98 -4.84
C THR A 79 4.48 -28.88 -5.86
N ASP A 80 3.72 -28.90 -6.95
CA ASP A 80 3.73 -27.83 -7.94
C ASP A 80 2.87 -26.65 -7.47
N LEU A 81 3.33 -25.42 -7.73
CA LEU A 81 2.60 -24.20 -7.37
C LEU A 81 1.16 -24.17 -7.93
N SER A 82 0.92 -24.78 -9.08
CA SER A 82 -0.41 -24.90 -9.71
C SER A 82 -1.41 -25.70 -8.87
N LYS A 83 -0.94 -26.59 -7.97
CA LYS A 83 -1.79 -27.33 -7.03
C LYS A 83 -2.15 -26.52 -5.78
N VAL A 84 -1.50 -25.38 -5.55
CA VAL A 84 -1.75 -24.53 -4.39
C VAL A 84 -2.91 -23.57 -4.70
N ILE A 85 -4.02 -23.75 -4.00
CA ILE A 85 -5.18 -22.86 -4.04
C ILE A 85 -5.14 -21.93 -2.84
N ILE A 86 -5.26 -20.62 -3.08
CA ILE A 86 -5.30 -19.62 -2.01
C ILE A 86 -6.76 -19.31 -1.69
N ALA A 87 -7.17 -19.63 -0.46
CA ALA A 87 -8.48 -19.28 0.08
C ALA A 87 -8.52 -17.85 0.63
N ARG A 88 -7.41 -17.39 1.22
CA ARG A 88 -7.25 -16.02 1.72
C ARG A 88 -5.79 -15.59 1.67
N ALA A 89 -5.52 -14.35 1.29
CA ALA A 89 -4.21 -13.72 1.41
C ALA A 89 -4.34 -12.33 2.04
N GLU A 90 -3.60 -12.09 3.11
CA GLU A 90 -3.67 -10.88 3.92
C GLU A 90 -2.29 -10.27 4.12
N LEU A 91 -2.12 -9.02 3.74
CA LEU A 91 -0.95 -8.24 4.12
C LEU A 91 -1.22 -7.50 5.42
N ILE A 92 -0.39 -7.79 6.43
CA ILE A 92 -0.51 -7.20 7.76
C ILE A 92 0.72 -6.32 7.99
N PHE A 93 0.47 -5.03 8.20
CA PHE A 93 1.49 -4.03 8.51
C PHE A 93 1.32 -3.53 9.95
N PRO A 94 2.02 -4.14 10.91
CA PRO A 94 2.01 -3.71 12.29
C PRO A 94 2.81 -2.41 12.48
N TYR A 95 2.44 -1.65 13.50
CA TYR A 95 3.20 -0.53 14.03
C TYR A 95 3.19 -0.57 15.56
N GLU A 96 4.08 0.20 16.18
CA GLU A 96 4.08 0.39 17.63
C GLU A 96 3.37 1.69 17.99
N PHE A 97 2.75 1.71 19.18
CA PHE A 97 2.14 2.93 19.71
C PHE A 97 3.23 4.03 19.81
N PRO A 98 3.04 5.19 19.17
CA PRO A 98 4.01 6.27 19.28
C PRO A 98 4.06 6.77 20.73
N SER A 99 5.25 7.16 21.20
CA SER A 99 5.42 7.73 22.55
C SER A 99 4.58 8.98 22.76
N ASP A 100 4.31 9.71 21.67
CA ASP A 100 3.37 10.83 21.62
C ASP A 100 2.08 10.39 20.92
N PHE A 101 0.98 10.40 21.67
CA PHE A 101 -0.34 9.97 21.18
C PHE A 101 -0.91 10.89 20.09
N THR A 102 -0.46 12.15 20.01
CA THR A 102 -0.94 13.10 18.99
C THR A 102 -0.53 12.67 17.58
N LEU A 103 0.60 11.95 17.47
CA LEU A 103 1.11 11.42 16.20
C LEU A 103 0.22 10.32 15.61
N ILE A 104 -0.65 9.69 16.40
CA ILE A 104 -1.62 8.70 15.89
C ILE A 104 -2.60 9.33 14.91
N GLY A 105 -2.91 10.62 15.09
CA GLY A 105 -3.76 11.38 14.19
C GLY A 105 -3.17 11.52 12.78
N GLN A 106 -1.85 11.39 12.64
CA GLN A 106 -1.13 11.51 11.35
C GLN A 106 -1.18 10.22 10.52
N TYR A 107 -1.53 9.09 11.13
CA TYR A 107 -1.66 7.81 10.43
C TYR A 107 -2.92 7.81 9.57
N PRO A 108 -2.84 7.34 8.31
CA PRO A 108 -4.01 7.15 7.46
C PRO A 108 -5.09 6.31 8.14
N ALA A 109 -6.36 6.63 7.86
CA ALA A 109 -7.48 5.81 8.28
C ALA A 109 -7.49 4.45 7.56
N GLN A 110 -7.05 4.45 6.29
CA GLN A 110 -7.02 3.30 5.42
C GLN A 110 -5.77 3.32 4.54
N MET A 111 -5.18 2.15 4.34
CA MET A 111 -4.04 1.92 3.46
C MET A 111 -4.33 0.74 2.55
N TYR A 112 -3.96 0.81 1.28
CA TYR A 112 -4.09 -0.34 0.40
C TYR A 112 -2.96 -0.41 -0.63
N LEU A 113 -2.93 -1.49 -1.42
CA LEU A 113 -1.96 -1.62 -2.49
C LEU A 113 -2.40 -0.82 -3.73
N ALA A 114 -1.42 -0.15 -4.34
CA ALA A 114 -1.53 0.44 -5.66
C ALA A 114 -0.38 0.00 -6.56
N LYS A 115 -0.66 -0.10 -7.85
CA LYS A 115 0.35 -0.21 -8.90
C LYS A 115 0.72 1.17 -9.41
N ARG A 116 1.89 1.30 -10.05
CA ARG A 116 2.20 2.48 -10.87
C ARG A 116 1.82 2.19 -12.31
N GLU A 117 0.98 3.04 -12.87
CA GLU A 117 0.58 2.97 -14.27
C GLU A 117 0.91 4.27 -15.01
N THR A 118 1.01 4.17 -16.33
CA THR A 118 1.06 5.32 -17.24
C THR A 118 -0.25 5.37 -17.99
N GLY A 119 -0.98 6.47 -17.87
CA GLY A 119 -2.28 6.63 -18.53
C GLY A 119 -2.19 6.60 -20.05
N THR A 120 -3.30 6.24 -20.68
CA THR A 120 -3.47 6.37 -22.14
C THR A 120 -3.85 7.80 -22.53
N LEU A 121 -4.57 8.51 -21.65
CA LEU A 121 -5.04 9.90 -21.86
C LEU A 121 -4.03 10.95 -21.41
N TYR A 122 -3.19 10.63 -20.41
CA TYR A 122 -2.17 11.52 -19.88
C TYR A 122 -0.82 10.77 -19.76
N LYS A 123 0.27 11.36 -20.27
CA LYS A 123 1.63 10.78 -20.23
C LYS A 123 2.30 10.88 -18.84
N GLY A 124 1.50 10.82 -17.76
CA GLY A 124 1.97 10.90 -16.37
C GLY A 124 1.94 9.54 -15.69
N LEU A 125 2.88 9.32 -14.77
CA LEU A 125 2.81 8.19 -13.84
C LEU A 125 1.75 8.48 -12.77
N TYR A 126 0.83 7.54 -12.56
CA TYR A 126 -0.15 7.59 -11.47
C TYR A 126 -0.18 6.29 -10.64
N TYR A 127 -0.72 6.39 -9.42
CA TYR A 127 -1.02 5.22 -8.59
C TYR A 127 -2.44 4.75 -8.86
N GLU A 128 -2.58 3.49 -9.29
CA GLU A 128 -3.87 2.83 -9.46
C GLU A 128 -4.07 1.82 -8.33
N LEU A 129 -5.11 2.00 -7.52
CA LEU A 129 -5.45 1.03 -6.47
C LEU A 129 -5.82 -0.32 -7.10
N LEU A 130 -5.50 -1.42 -6.42
CA LEU A 130 -5.92 -2.74 -6.89
C LEU A 130 -7.45 -2.82 -6.97
N SER A 131 -7.95 -3.27 -8.13
CA SER A 131 -9.37 -3.29 -8.48
C SER A 131 -10.24 -4.24 -7.62
N GLU A 132 -9.62 -5.02 -6.74
CA GLU A 132 -10.35 -5.86 -5.77
C GLU A 132 -10.78 -5.10 -4.51
N LEU A 133 -10.19 -3.94 -4.21
CA LEU A 133 -10.49 -3.17 -3.00
C LEU A 133 -11.99 -2.97 -2.71
N PRO A 134 -12.85 -2.65 -3.70
CA PRO A 134 -14.28 -2.48 -3.42
C PRO A 134 -14.99 -3.80 -3.06
N LYS A 135 -14.38 -4.94 -3.37
CA LYS A 135 -14.99 -6.29 -3.35
C LYS A 135 -14.54 -7.14 -2.16
N VAL A 136 -13.54 -6.71 -1.41
CA VAL A 136 -13.00 -7.44 -0.25
C VAL A 136 -13.59 -6.94 1.07
N ASP A 137 -13.55 -7.79 2.09
CA ASP A 137 -13.96 -7.48 3.46
C ASP A 137 -12.94 -6.60 4.18
N ASP A 138 -11.68 -7.03 4.24
CA ASP A 138 -10.57 -6.31 4.86
C ASP A 138 -9.92 -5.36 3.87
N LYS A 139 -10.42 -4.12 3.88
CA LYS A 139 -10.02 -3.06 2.94
C LYS A 139 -8.79 -2.27 3.39
N GLY A 140 -7.99 -2.80 4.31
CA GLY A 140 -6.80 -2.07 4.77
C GLY A 140 -7.10 -0.98 5.79
N LEU A 141 -8.17 -1.12 6.59
CA LEU A 141 -8.49 -0.19 7.66
C LEU A 141 -7.45 -0.26 8.80
N ASN A 142 -7.18 0.88 9.42
CA ASN A 142 -6.30 0.98 10.58
C ASN A 142 -6.98 0.38 11.82
N ASN A 143 -6.50 -0.75 12.30
CA ASN A 143 -6.88 -1.28 13.60
C ASN A 143 -6.06 -0.58 14.69
N ARG A 144 -6.57 0.55 15.20
CA ARG A 144 -5.90 1.34 16.25
C ARG A 144 -5.80 0.63 17.60
N SER A 145 -6.63 -0.37 17.89
CA SER A 145 -6.53 -1.12 19.15
C SER A 145 -5.44 -2.19 19.12
N LYS A 146 -5.14 -2.72 17.93
CA LYS A 146 -4.13 -3.78 17.72
C LYS A 146 -2.87 -3.28 16.99
N PHE A 147 -2.84 -1.99 16.64
CA PHE A 147 -1.77 -1.30 15.95
C PHE A 147 -1.30 -2.02 14.68
N TYR A 148 -2.23 -2.25 13.75
CA TYR A 148 -1.89 -2.76 12.42
C TYR A 148 -2.89 -2.32 11.35
N PHE A 149 -2.43 -2.37 10.09
CA PHE A 149 -3.28 -2.37 8.91
C PHE A 149 -3.38 -3.79 8.35
N ASN A 150 -4.58 -4.20 7.92
CA ASN A 150 -4.81 -5.52 7.31
C ASN A 150 -5.48 -5.38 5.95
N MET A 151 -4.80 -5.81 4.91
CA MET A 151 -5.26 -5.72 3.52
C MET A 151 -5.49 -7.12 2.97
N ASN A 152 -6.74 -7.46 2.67
CA ASN A 152 -7.05 -8.68 1.93
C ASN A 152 -6.72 -8.45 0.45
N ILE A 153 -5.80 -9.25 -0.09
CA ILE A 153 -5.29 -9.18 -1.48
C ILE A 153 -5.48 -10.53 -2.20
N THR A 154 -6.47 -11.32 -1.77
CA THR A 154 -6.64 -12.71 -2.20
C THR A 154 -6.73 -12.85 -3.72
N SER A 155 -7.50 -11.98 -4.37
CA SER A 155 -7.74 -12.08 -5.82
C SER A 155 -6.49 -11.71 -6.60
N TYR A 156 -5.83 -10.60 -6.23
CA TYR A 156 -4.57 -10.19 -6.83
C TYR A 156 -3.49 -11.25 -6.63
N PHE A 157 -3.31 -11.74 -5.40
CA PHE A 157 -2.29 -12.73 -5.09
C PHE A 157 -2.49 -14.05 -5.85
N GLN A 158 -3.75 -14.51 -5.97
CA GLN A 158 -4.06 -15.69 -6.78
C GLN A 158 -3.70 -15.48 -8.27
N ASN A 159 -3.91 -14.28 -8.81
CA ASN A 159 -3.54 -13.93 -10.18
C ASN A 159 -2.02 -13.84 -10.36
N VAL A 160 -1.28 -13.35 -9.37
CA VAL A 160 0.20 -13.39 -9.33
C VAL A 160 0.69 -14.83 -9.44
N LEU A 161 0.21 -15.72 -8.57
CA LEU A 161 0.65 -17.12 -8.55
C LEU A 161 0.34 -17.83 -9.87
N LYS A 162 -0.86 -17.62 -10.43
CA LYS A 162 -1.27 -18.15 -11.74
C LYS A 162 -0.53 -17.52 -12.93
N GLY A 163 0.31 -16.50 -12.71
CA GLY A 163 1.05 -15.83 -13.78
C GLY A 163 0.17 -15.07 -14.76
N LYS A 164 -0.99 -14.56 -14.31
CA LYS A 164 -1.88 -13.77 -15.18
C LYS A 164 -1.33 -12.38 -15.50
N PHE A 165 -0.42 -11.87 -14.67
CA PHE A 165 0.24 -10.61 -14.88
C PHE A 165 1.48 -10.81 -15.75
N THR A 166 1.50 -10.18 -16.92
CA THR A 166 2.58 -10.28 -17.91
C THR A 166 3.53 -9.08 -17.85
N LYS A 167 3.07 -7.93 -17.35
CA LYS A 167 3.89 -6.73 -17.18
C LYS A 167 4.55 -6.73 -15.81
N LYS A 168 5.78 -6.22 -15.74
CA LYS A 168 6.48 -6.02 -14.45
C LYS A 168 5.73 -5.06 -13.53
N SER A 169 5.16 -3.98 -14.08
CA SER A 169 4.38 -2.99 -13.33
C SER A 169 3.16 -3.58 -12.62
N ASP A 170 2.62 -4.69 -13.13
CA ASP A 170 1.51 -5.40 -12.48
C ASP A 170 1.92 -6.16 -11.21
N LEU A 171 3.21 -6.46 -11.06
CA LEU A 171 3.79 -7.16 -9.90
C LEU A 171 4.45 -6.19 -8.90
N GLU A 172 4.67 -4.94 -9.31
CA GLU A 172 5.32 -3.90 -8.53
C GLU A 172 4.26 -3.04 -7.83
N THR A 173 4.08 -3.26 -6.53
CA THR A 173 3.04 -2.58 -5.74
C THR A 173 3.61 -1.70 -4.66
N TYR A 174 2.82 -0.69 -4.28
CA TYR A 174 3.14 0.32 -3.30
C TYR A 174 2.01 0.40 -2.28
N VAL A 175 2.36 0.49 -1.00
CA VAL A 175 1.40 0.66 0.09
C VAL A 175 1.07 2.15 0.21
N VAL A 176 -0.17 2.52 -0.06
CA VAL A 176 -0.60 3.92 -0.19
C VAL A 176 -1.84 4.25 0.65
N PRO A 177 -1.98 5.51 1.12
CA PRO A 177 -3.23 5.98 1.73
C PRO A 177 -4.42 5.91 0.76
N VAL A 178 -5.59 5.57 1.29
CA VAL A 178 -6.82 5.42 0.52
C VAL A 178 -7.89 6.35 1.08
N ALA A 179 -8.58 7.02 0.16
CA ALA A 179 -9.80 7.77 0.43
C ALA A 179 -10.96 7.09 -0.29
N SER A 180 -12.17 7.32 0.21
CA SER A 180 -13.39 6.79 -0.36
C SER A 180 -14.49 7.84 -0.35
N SER A 181 -15.29 7.86 -1.41
CA SER A 181 -16.46 8.74 -1.51
C SER A 181 -17.69 7.90 -1.83
N THR A 182 -18.78 8.16 -1.10
CA THR A 182 -20.09 7.56 -1.38
C THR A 182 -20.90 8.52 -2.24
N ASN A 183 -21.44 8.05 -3.35
CA ASN A 183 -22.44 8.78 -4.11
C ASN A 183 -23.73 8.84 -3.30
N SER A 184 -24.18 10.04 -2.95
CA SER A 184 -25.38 10.25 -2.12
C SER A 184 -26.68 9.80 -2.77
N TYR A 185 -26.73 9.68 -4.09
CA TYR A 185 -27.92 9.28 -4.85
C TYR A 185 -27.97 7.79 -5.13
N THR A 186 -26.84 7.16 -5.48
CA THR A 186 -26.78 5.72 -5.83
C THR A 186 -26.31 4.84 -4.68
N GLY A 187 -25.70 5.41 -3.63
CA GLY A 187 -25.05 4.68 -2.55
C GLY A 187 -23.73 4.01 -2.97
N GLU A 188 -23.29 4.19 -4.21
CA GLU A 188 -22.06 3.58 -4.71
C GLU A 188 -20.83 4.17 -4.04
N LEU A 189 -19.92 3.29 -3.61
CA LEU A 189 -18.70 3.64 -2.90
C LEU A 189 -17.51 3.51 -3.86
N ALA A 190 -16.89 4.65 -4.18
CA ALA A 190 -15.67 4.72 -4.96
C ALA A 190 -14.45 4.84 -4.04
N TYR A 191 -13.31 4.27 -4.46
CA TYR A 191 -12.03 4.34 -3.76
C TYR A 191 -10.98 4.96 -4.67
N PHE A 192 -10.13 5.80 -4.09
CA PHE A 192 -9.06 6.47 -4.81
C PHE A 192 -7.86 6.66 -3.89
N PHE A 193 -6.70 6.88 -4.51
CA PHE A 193 -5.49 7.24 -3.78
C PHE A 193 -5.73 8.55 -3.00
N ASP A 194 -5.52 8.54 -1.69
CA ASP A 194 -5.74 9.74 -0.87
C ASP A 194 -4.61 10.73 -1.08
N ASN A 195 -5.00 11.86 -1.68
CA ASN A 195 -4.17 12.99 -2.00
C ASN A 195 -4.66 14.30 -1.36
N ALA A 196 -5.69 14.25 -0.53
CA ALA A 196 -6.28 15.43 0.08
C ALA A 196 -5.52 15.88 1.33
N ALA A 197 -4.83 14.95 1.99
CA ALA A 197 -4.08 15.19 3.22
C ALA A 197 -2.65 14.63 3.14
N TYR A 198 -1.73 15.31 3.82
CA TYR A 198 -0.40 14.77 4.08
C TYR A 198 -0.44 13.85 5.30
N TYR A 199 -0.23 12.57 5.06
CA TYR A 199 -0.12 11.55 6.11
C TYR A 199 1.33 11.16 6.33
N LYS A 200 1.65 10.78 7.57
CA LYS A 200 2.96 10.26 7.96
C LYS A 200 2.76 9.13 8.98
N GLY A 201 3.39 8.00 8.73
CA GLY A 201 3.35 6.83 9.60
C GLY A 201 4.68 6.09 9.61
N VAL A 202 4.92 5.36 10.69
CA VAL A 202 6.08 4.50 10.85
C VAL A 202 5.59 3.10 11.18
N PHE A 203 5.64 2.21 10.20
CA PHE A 203 5.37 0.80 10.39
C PHE A 203 6.62 0.10 10.89
N ASN A 204 6.42 -1.06 11.50
CA ASN A 204 7.51 -1.93 11.85
C ASN A 204 8.13 -2.48 10.56
N GLY A 205 9.45 -2.50 10.50
CA GLY A 205 10.18 -3.03 9.35
C GLY A 205 10.41 -4.53 9.42
N THR A 206 11.04 -5.07 8.38
CA THR A 206 11.25 -6.51 8.20
C THR A 206 12.22 -7.10 9.22
N ALA A 207 13.08 -6.28 9.84
CA ALA A 207 13.97 -6.68 10.93
C ALA A 207 13.33 -6.62 12.33
N ALA A 208 12.14 -6.01 12.46
CA ALA A 208 11.46 -5.87 13.75
C ALA A 208 10.86 -7.20 14.25
N THR A 209 10.62 -7.30 15.56
CA THR A 209 9.95 -8.47 16.17
C THR A 209 8.54 -8.65 15.61
N ARG A 210 7.71 -7.59 15.66
CA ARG A 210 6.41 -7.53 15.00
C ARG A 210 6.60 -7.03 13.58
N LYS A 211 7.13 -7.86 12.69
CA LYS A 211 7.38 -7.50 11.27
C LYS A 211 6.13 -7.60 10.37
N PRO A 212 6.12 -6.90 9.23
CA PRO A 212 5.11 -7.09 8.20
C PRO A 212 5.08 -8.54 7.72
N LYS A 213 3.90 -9.03 7.37
CA LYS A 213 3.73 -10.41 6.90
C LYS A 213 2.61 -10.53 5.89
N LEU A 214 2.82 -11.45 4.95
CA LEU A 214 1.77 -12.02 4.13
C LEU A 214 1.25 -13.28 4.83
N ARG A 215 0.03 -13.25 5.35
CA ARG A 215 -0.67 -14.43 5.87
C ARG A 215 -1.47 -15.05 4.74
N ILE A 216 -1.29 -16.35 4.51
CA ILE A 216 -2.06 -17.10 3.53
C ILE A 216 -2.82 -18.24 4.21
N THR A 217 -4.07 -18.43 3.80
CA THR A 217 -4.85 -19.65 4.04
C THR A 217 -4.95 -20.36 2.69
N TYR A 218 -4.52 -21.61 2.63
CA TYR A 218 -4.38 -22.34 1.37
C TYR A 218 -4.85 -23.80 1.50
N VAL A 219 -5.06 -24.43 0.35
CA VAL A 219 -5.27 -25.86 0.20
C VAL A 219 -4.32 -26.36 -0.88
N ILE A 220 -3.75 -27.54 -0.69
CA ILE A 220 -2.97 -28.24 -1.72
C ILE A 220 -3.86 -29.33 -2.31
N LEU A 221 -4.08 -29.26 -3.63
CA LEU A 221 -4.78 -30.32 -4.35
C LEU A 221 -3.91 -31.59 -4.36
N PRO A 222 -4.53 -32.79 -4.25
CA PRO A 222 -3.82 -34.06 -4.37
C PRO A 222 -3.07 -34.23 -5.70
#